data_AF-A0A1Y1MSL3-F1
#
_entry.id   AF-A0A1Y1MSL3-F1
#
_cell.length_a   1.000
_cell.length_b   1.000
_cell.length_c   1.000
_cell.angle_alpha   90.00
_cell.angle_beta   90.00
_cell.angle_gamma   90.00
#
_symmetry.space_group_name_H-M   'P 1'
#
loop_
_entity.id
_entity.type
_entity.pdbx_description
1 polymer ?
#
loop_
_entity_poly.entity_id
_entity_poly.type
_entity_poly.pdbx_seq_one_letter_code
_entity_poly.pdbx_strand_id
1 'polypeptide(L)'
;AANEKFFNDIAIMRETADQVVANRKKNPSDRKDLLNAMLNGVDPTTHEKLSDDNITDQLITFLIAGHETTSGLLSFTFYYLLKNPSTYQKVQQEVDQVIGRQKIKVEHLTKLPYIASVLRESLRLSSGIPGFSVEAYEDTLLAGKFLVRKGEPITALLTKAHLDPVVFGEDATEFKPERMSDENFERLNKEFPNCWKPFGNGKRACIGRPFAWQEALLCMAMLFQNFNFTMADPSYNLEIQETMTIKPKAFYMKAKLRHEMTPTELEQALAGKVGETIHHAVAVNDAKASANSIKGKPLAVFYGSNSGTCEALAQRVAADAPRHGFRATTIAPLDDANQKVPKDRPVVIITASYEGQPPSNAALFVAWIESLKGKEMENVAYTVFGCGHHDWVQTFHRIPKLVDSTLEKLGGNRILPLATTDAADRDMFSDFEAWEDNSLWPALQEKYGAEDSADA
;
A
#
# COMPACT_ATOMS: atom_id res chain seq x y z
N ALA A 1 42.91 2.10 8.78
CA ALA A 1 41.53 1.79 9.21
C ALA A 1 40.54 2.93 8.91
N ALA A 2 40.23 3.89 9.80
CA ALA A 2 39.15 4.87 9.56
C ALA A 2 39.43 5.88 8.42
N ASN A 3 40.63 6.49 8.41
CA ASN A 3 41.03 7.41 7.33
C ASN A 3 41.19 6.67 5.99
N GLU A 4 41.68 5.43 6.04
CA GLU A 4 41.83 4.57 4.86
C GLU A 4 40.47 4.21 4.26
N LYS A 5 39.48 3.84 5.08
CA LYS A 5 38.11 3.63 4.62
C LYS A 5 37.52 4.89 3.97
N PHE A 6 37.71 6.06 4.58
CA PHE A 6 37.22 7.33 4.04
C PHE A 6 37.76 7.61 2.63
N PHE A 7 39.07 7.48 2.43
CA PHE A 7 39.66 7.69 1.10
C PHE A 7 39.31 6.59 0.11
N ASN A 8 39.17 5.34 0.55
CA ASN A 8 38.70 4.24 -0.30
C ASN A 8 37.26 4.45 -0.76
N ASP A 9 36.36 4.89 0.13
CA ASP A 9 34.97 5.18 -0.23
C ASP A 9 34.88 6.36 -1.21
N ILE A 10 35.71 7.41 -1.04
CA ILE A 10 35.84 8.51 -2.01
C ILE A 10 36.29 7.96 -3.36
N ALA A 11 37.32 7.12 -3.39
CA ALA A 11 37.85 6.53 -4.62
C ALA A 11 36.77 5.72 -5.35
N ILE A 12 36.01 4.89 -4.63
CA ILE A 12 34.92 4.09 -5.20
C ILE A 12 33.85 4.99 -5.83
N MET A 13 33.39 6.03 -5.13
CA MET A 13 32.37 6.95 -5.64
C MET A 13 32.85 7.67 -6.89
N ARG A 14 34.07 8.22 -6.87
CA ARG A 14 34.64 8.93 -8.01
C ARG A 14 34.87 8.00 -9.20
N GLU A 15 35.54 6.86 -8.99
CA GLU A 15 35.82 5.90 -10.06
C GLU A 15 34.53 5.43 -10.73
N THR A 16 33.49 5.13 -9.94
CA THR A 16 32.19 4.73 -10.49
C THR A 16 31.57 5.82 -11.36
N ALA A 17 31.56 7.07 -10.87
CA ALA A 17 31.01 8.20 -11.62
C ALA A 17 31.84 8.52 -12.88
N ASP A 18 33.17 8.49 -12.78
CA ASP A 18 34.10 8.68 -13.90
C ASP A 18 33.91 7.60 -14.98
N GLN A 19 33.73 6.34 -14.57
CA GLN A 19 33.41 5.25 -15.50
C GLN A 19 32.08 5.49 -16.23
N VAL A 20 31.05 6.02 -15.56
CA VAL A 20 29.77 6.37 -16.18
C VAL A 20 29.95 7.51 -17.20
N VAL A 21 30.69 8.56 -16.84
CA VAL A 21 31.00 9.69 -17.74
C VAL A 21 31.80 9.20 -18.97
N ALA A 22 32.88 8.46 -18.74
CA ALA A 22 33.72 7.92 -19.80
C ALA A 22 32.95 6.99 -20.74
N ASN A 23 32.09 6.12 -20.19
CA ASN A 23 31.23 5.25 -20.98
C ASN A 23 30.25 6.07 -21.84
N ARG A 24 29.59 7.09 -21.28
CA ARG A 24 28.69 7.96 -22.05
C ARG A 24 29.42 8.70 -23.17
N LYS A 25 30.66 9.16 -22.95
CA LYS A 25 31.47 9.82 -23.98
C LYS A 25 31.91 8.85 -25.08
N LYS A 26 32.24 7.61 -24.72
CA LYS A 26 32.60 6.55 -25.68
C LYS A 26 31.38 6.05 -26.47
N ASN A 27 30.20 6.04 -25.84
CA ASN A 27 28.94 5.59 -26.41
C ASN A 27 27.89 6.72 -26.31
N PRO A 28 27.98 7.77 -27.15
CA PRO A 28 27.03 8.87 -27.13
C PRO A 28 25.60 8.39 -27.29
N SER A 29 24.69 9.05 -26.58
CA SER A 29 23.26 8.75 -26.61
C SER A 29 22.47 10.04 -26.60
N ASP A 30 21.33 10.03 -27.28
CA ASP A 30 20.33 11.10 -27.30
C ASP A 30 19.37 11.04 -26.10
N ARG A 31 19.64 10.16 -25.11
CA ARG A 31 18.88 10.07 -23.87
C ARG A 31 18.72 11.45 -23.22
N LYS A 32 17.51 11.74 -22.77
CA LYS A 32 17.15 12.97 -22.06
C LYS A 32 17.37 12.79 -20.56
N ASP A 33 18.63 12.62 -20.16
CA ASP A 33 19.04 12.52 -18.75
C ASP A 33 19.96 13.67 -18.33
N LEU A 34 20.17 13.82 -17.03
CA LEU A 34 21.01 14.88 -16.47
C LEU A 34 22.46 14.80 -16.94
N LEU A 35 23.00 13.60 -17.14
CA LEU A 35 24.35 13.42 -17.65
C LEU A 35 24.49 13.99 -19.07
N ASN A 36 23.52 13.70 -19.94
CA ASN A 36 23.54 14.23 -21.30
C ASN A 36 23.37 15.75 -21.32
N ALA A 37 22.54 16.30 -20.41
CA ALA A 37 22.40 17.74 -20.25
C ALA A 37 23.71 18.39 -19.75
N MET A 38 24.43 17.76 -18.82
CA MET A 38 25.70 18.27 -18.29
C MET A 38 26.86 18.19 -19.30
N LEU A 39 26.93 17.13 -20.10
CA LEU A 39 27.98 16.96 -21.13
C LEU A 39 27.82 17.94 -22.29
N ASN A 40 26.58 18.27 -22.67
CA ASN A 40 26.29 19.07 -23.86
C ASN A 40 25.88 20.51 -23.53
N GLY A 41 25.45 20.77 -22.31
CA GLY A 41 25.02 22.09 -21.85
C GLY A 41 26.15 23.11 -21.89
N VAL A 42 25.80 24.33 -22.26
CA VAL A 42 26.68 25.50 -22.27
C VAL A 42 26.03 26.57 -21.43
N ASP A 43 26.76 27.16 -20.50
CA ASP A 43 26.25 28.30 -19.74
C ASP A 43 26.01 29.48 -20.69
N PRO A 44 24.78 30.03 -20.78
CA PRO A 44 24.50 31.16 -21.65
C PRO A 44 25.25 32.44 -21.26
N THR A 45 25.77 32.55 -20.04
CA THR A 45 26.46 33.76 -19.56
C THR A 45 27.95 33.72 -19.84
N THR A 46 28.64 32.65 -19.41
CA THR A 46 30.09 32.50 -19.59
C THR A 46 30.46 31.84 -20.92
N HIS A 47 29.50 31.18 -21.58
CA HIS A 47 29.72 30.31 -22.74
C HIS A 47 30.63 29.10 -22.47
N GLU A 48 30.86 28.78 -21.19
CA GLU A 48 31.66 27.64 -20.77
C GLU A 48 30.81 26.37 -20.63
N LYS A 49 31.48 25.22 -20.70
CA LYS A 49 30.90 23.91 -20.36
C LYS A 49 31.41 23.45 -19.01
N LEU A 50 30.67 22.57 -18.36
CA LEU A 50 31.17 21.88 -17.18
C LEU A 50 32.37 21.00 -17.55
N SER A 51 33.41 21.00 -16.71
CA SER A 51 34.51 20.05 -16.82
C SER A 51 34.06 18.64 -16.45
N ASP A 52 34.74 17.62 -16.95
CA ASP A 52 34.44 16.22 -16.59
C ASP A 52 34.48 16.02 -15.07
N ASP A 53 35.47 16.60 -14.37
CA ASP A 53 35.56 16.54 -12.90
C ASP A 53 34.33 17.14 -12.22
N ASN A 54 33.83 18.28 -12.71
CA ASN A 54 32.64 18.90 -12.15
C ASN A 54 31.40 18.05 -12.42
N ILE A 55 31.28 17.45 -13.61
CA ILE A 55 30.19 16.54 -13.96
C ILE A 55 30.19 15.33 -13.00
N THR A 56 31.35 14.75 -12.73
CA THR A 56 31.52 13.67 -11.74
C THR A 56 31.04 14.12 -10.36
N ASP A 57 31.44 15.31 -9.90
CA ASP A 57 31.00 15.86 -8.61
C ASP A 57 29.48 16.07 -8.58
N GLN A 58 28.86 16.55 -9.67
CA GLN A 58 27.41 16.72 -9.76
C GLN A 58 26.67 15.38 -9.73
N LEU A 59 27.16 14.34 -10.43
CA LEU A 59 26.55 13.01 -10.40
C LEU A 59 26.50 12.45 -8.97
N ILE A 60 27.62 12.56 -8.25
CA ILE A 60 27.70 12.15 -6.84
C ILE A 60 26.76 13.01 -5.98
N THR A 61 26.73 14.33 -6.20
CA THR A 61 25.87 15.27 -5.47
C THR A 61 24.39 14.94 -5.63
N PHE A 62 23.92 14.65 -6.85
CA PHE A 62 22.52 14.30 -7.10
C PHE A 62 22.10 13.02 -6.38
N LEU A 63 22.97 12.00 -6.34
CA LEU A 63 22.71 10.77 -5.62
C LEU A 63 22.65 11.02 -4.11
N ILE A 64 23.65 11.69 -3.54
CA ILE A 64 23.70 11.99 -2.11
C ILE A 64 22.48 12.83 -1.69
N ALA A 65 22.22 13.94 -2.38
CA ALA A 65 21.15 14.86 -2.00
C ALA A 65 19.75 14.30 -2.25
N GLY A 66 19.56 13.53 -3.34
CA GLY A 66 18.25 13.08 -3.80
C GLY A 66 17.75 11.78 -3.19
N HIS A 67 18.64 10.86 -2.78
CA HIS A 67 18.20 9.53 -2.33
C HIS A 67 17.53 9.57 -0.95
N GLU A 68 18.23 10.06 0.08
CA GLU A 68 17.76 9.94 1.46
C GLU A 68 16.60 10.90 1.75
N THR A 69 16.63 12.10 1.17
CA THR A 69 15.59 13.12 1.39
C THR A 69 14.23 12.70 0.84
N THR A 70 14.16 12.18 -0.38
CA THR A 70 12.91 11.69 -0.98
C THR A 70 12.45 10.39 -0.33
N SER A 71 13.35 9.47 -0.01
CA SER A 71 12.99 8.23 0.70
C SER A 71 12.46 8.53 2.11
N GLY A 72 13.05 9.52 2.81
CA GLY A 72 12.59 9.99 4.11
C GLY A 72 11.19 10.60 4.02
N LEU A 73 10.94 11.48 3.04
CA LEU A 73 9.61 12.04 2.76
C LEU A 73 8.56 10.94 2.65
N LEU A 74 8.77 9.98 1.74
CA LEU A 74 7.83 8.87 1.55
C LEU A 74 7.65 8.07 2.84
N SER A 75 8.73 7.78 3.56
CA SER A 75 8.68 7.00 4.80
C SER A 75 7.86 7.70 5.89
N PHE A 76 8.05 9.01 6.10
CA PHE A 76 7.23 9.80 7.04
C PHE A 76 5.78 9.91 6.58
N THR A 77 5.54 10.12 5.28
CA THR A 77 4.19 10.15 4.71
C THR A 77 3.44 8.86 5.02
N PHE A 78 4.04 7.70 4.77
CA PHE A 78 3.42 6.41 5.08
C PHE A 78 3.19 6.22 6.57
N TYR A 79 4.14 6.62 7.44
CA TYR A 79 3.93 6.62 8.89
C TYR A 79 2.68 7.43 9.28
N TYR A 80 2.57 8.67 8.80
CA TYR A 80 1.44 9.54 9.12
C TYR A 80 0.13 9.00 8.58
N LEU A 81 0.10 8.49 7.34
CA LEU A 81 -1.11 7.90 6.76
C LEU A 81 -1.57 6.67 7.54
N LEU A 82 -0.66 5.79 7.95
CA LEU A 82 -1.02 4.59 8.71
C LEU A 82 -1.47 4.89 10.14
N LYS A 83 -1.07 6.04 10.72
CA LYS A 83 -1.66 6.55 11.98
C LYS A 83 -2.98 7.29 11.79
N ASN A 84 -3.36 7.62 10.54
CA ASN A 84 -4.56 8.41 10.22
C ASN A 84 -5.41 7.71 9.14
N PRO A 85 -6.20 6.68 9.50
CA PRO A 85 -6.93 5.85 8.53
C PRO A 85 -7.89 6.60 7.61
N SER A 86 -8.52 7.68 8.10
CA SER A 86 -9.41 8.53 7.28
C SER A 86 -8.66 9.23 6.15
N THR A 87 -7.46 9.75 6.43
CA THR A 87 -6.58 10.34 5.43
C THR A 87 -6.06 9.29 4.46
N TYR A 88 -5.67 8.11 4.96
CA TYR A 88 -5.25 6.97 4.13
C TYR A 88 -6.34 6.61 3.10
N GLN A 89 -7.59 6.49 3.55
CA GLN A 89 -8.72 6.17 2.68
C GLN A 89 -8.96 7.25 1.61
N LYS A 90 -8.85 8.53 1.96
CA LYS A 90 -8.97 9.63 0.98
C LYS A 90 -7.87 9.60 -0.08
N VAL A 91 -6.63 9.29 0.30
CA VAL A 91 -5.52 9.09 -0.66
C VAL A 91 -5.84 7.94 -1.62
N GLN A 92 -6.29 6.81 -1.09
CA GLN A 92 -6.65 5.65 -1.92
C GLN A 92 -7.81 5.98 -2.88
N GLN A 93 -8.86 6.64 -2.39
CA GLN A 93 -10.00 7.07 -3.19
C GLN A 93 -9.59 8.04 -4.31
N GLU A 94 -8.69 8.98 -4.03
CA GLU A 94 -8.17 9.90 -5.05
C GLU A 94 -7.45 9.14 -6.17
N VAL A 95 -6.58 8.19 -5.83
CA VAL A 95 -5.90 7.34 -6.83
C VAL A 95 -6.90 6.52 -7.64
N ASP A 96 -7.89 5.92 -6.98
CA ASP A 96 -8.91 5.09 -7.63
C ASP A 96 -9.77 5.90 -8.61
N GLN A 97 -10.13 7.14 -8.25
CA GLN A 97 -10.94 8.02 -9.10
C GLN A 97 -10.15 8.60 -10.27
N VAL A 98 -8.90 9.01 -10.04
CA VAL A 98 -8.10 9.73 -11.03
C VAL A 98 -7.42 8.78 -12.02
N ILE A 99 -6.97 7.63 -11.53
CA ILE A 99 -6.12 6.69 -12.29
C ILE A 99 -6.85 5.35 -12.48
N GLY A 100 -7.54 4.89 -11.43
CA GLY A 100 -8.12 3.56 -11.39
C GLY A 100 -7.05 2.50 -11.65
N ARG A 101 -7.28 1.66 -12.66
CA ARG A 101 -6.40 0.54 -13.04
C ARG A 101 -5.52 0.81 -14.25
N GLN A 102 -5.54 2.04 -14.77
CA GLN A 102 -4.80 2.39 -15.97
C GLN A 102 -3.32 2.61 -15.68
N LYS A 103 -2.49 2.50 -16.73
CA LYS A 103 -1.08 2.89 -16.64
C LYS A 103 -0.96 4.35 -16.22
N ILE A 104 -0.13 4.62 -15.21
CA ILE A 104 0.10 5.99 -14.73
C ILE A 104 0.81 6.80 -15.82
N LYS A 105 0.26 7.98 -16.10
CA LYS A 105 0.80 8.97 -17.03
C LYS A 105 1.09 10.26 -16.28
N VAL A 106 1.96 11.09 -16.85
CA VAL A 106 2.32 12.41 -16.29
C VAL A 106 1.09 13.28 -16.07
N GLU A 107 0.09 13.21 -16.96
CA GLU A 107 -1.18 13.96 -16.86
C GLU A 107 -2.05 13.59 -15.65
N HIS A 108 -1.83 12.42 -15.04
CA HIS A 108 -2.52 12.05 -13.81
C HIS A 108 -1.95 12.80 -12.60
N LEU A 109 -0.64 13.10 -12.59
CA LEU A 109 0.02 13.64 -11.41
C LEU A 109 -0.48 15.03 -11.02
N THR A 110 -0.93 15.83 -11.99
CA THR A 110 -1.54 17.15 -11.74
C THR A 110 -2.96 17.07 -11.18
N LYS A 111 -3.56 15.87 -11.15
CA LYS A 111 -4.92 15.61 -10.68
C LYS A 111 -4.95 14.90 -9.32
N LEU A 112 -3.84 14.93 -8.57
CA LEU A 112 -3.72 14.33 -7.24
C LEU A 112 -3.54 15.40 -6.13
N PRO A 113 -4.45 16.39 -6.01
CA PRO A 113 -4.31 17.49 -5.07
C PRO A 113 -4.27 17.05 -3.60
N TYR A 114 -5.00 15.99 -3.23
CA TYR A 114 -5.00 15.50 -1.84
C TYR A 114 -3.70 14.82 -1.47
N ILE A 115 -3.12 13.99 -2.36
CA ILE A 115 -1.76 13.47 -2.16
C ILE A 115 -0.75 14.62 -2.08
N ALA A 116 -0.88 15.65 -2.91
CA ALA A 116 -0.02 16.83 -2.84
C ALA A 116 -0.11 17.50 -1.46
N SER A 117 -1.32 17.66 -0.90
CA SER A 117 -1.52 18.17 0.47
C SER A 117 -0.90 17.27 1.54
N VAL A 118 -1.06 15.95 1.42
CA VAL A 118 -0.46 14.96 2.32
C VAL A 118 1.08 15.06 2.32
N LEU A 119 1.70 15.19 1.14
CA LEU A 119 3.15 15.34 1.01
C LEU A 119 3.62 16.67 1.61
N ARG A 120 2.89 17.78 1.40
CA ARG A 120 3.21 19.09 1.99
C ARG A 120 3.15 19.04 3.52
N GLU A 121 2.11 18.41 4.06
CA GLU A 121 1.93 18.27 5.50
C GLU A 121 2.97 17.34 6.12
N SER A 122 3.34 16.27 5.42
CA SER A 122 4.44 15.38 5.82
C SER A 122 5.77 16.14 5.91
N LEU A 123 6.09 16.96 4.91
CA LEU A 123 7.29 17.82 4.93
C LEU A 123 7.25 18.91 6.00
N ARG A 124 6.05 19.40 6.36
CA ARG A 124 5.89 20.37 7.45
C ARG A 124 6.22 19.72 8.80
N LEU A 125 5.67 18.54 9.06
CA LEU A 125 5.92 17.84 10.34
C LEU A 125 7.32 17.23 10.42
N SER A 126 7.82 16.70 9.32
CA SER A 126 9.08 15.98 9.23
C SER A 126 9.86 16.36 7.98
N SER A 127 10.47 17.55 8.00
CA SER A 127 11.39 17.98 6.96
C SER A 127 12.65 17.12 7.00
N GLY A 128 12.93 16.38 5.92
CA GLY A 128 14.10 15.48 5.83
C GLY A 128 15.42 16.17 6.12
N ILE A 129 15.53 17.45 5.80
CA ILE A 129 16.62 18.33 6.26
C ILE A 129 16.06 19.25 7.36
N PRO A 130 16.57 19.17 8.60
CA PRO A 130 15.95 19.84 9.74
C PRO A 130 16.26 21.34 9.83
N GLY A 131 17.26 21.83 9.09
CA GLY A 131 17.66 23.23 9.07
C GLY A 131 18.72 23.54 8.02
N PHE A 132 18.93 24.82 7.75
CA PHE A 132 20.04 25.29 6.93
C PHE A 132 20.66 26.55 7.53
N SER A 133 21.95 26.75 7.28
CA SER A 133 22.68 27.91 7.77
C SER A 133 22.88 28.96 6.67
N VAL A 134 22.87 30.22 7.07
CA VAL A 134 23.22 31.38 6.24
C VAL A 134 24.21 32.24 7.01
N GLU A 135 25.00 33.04 6.31
CA GLU A 135 25.93 33.99 6.92
C GLU A 135 25.55 35.41 6.50
N ALA A 136 25.76 36.37 7.40
CA ALA A 136 25.58 37.77 7.07
C ALA A 136 26.73 38.27 6.19
N TYR A 137 26.41 38.91 5.06
CA TYR A 137 27.42 39.49 4.15
C TYR A 137 28.09 40.74 4.74
N GLU A 138 27.40 41.41 5.66
CA GLU A 138 27.79 42.62 6.37
C GLU A 138 27.15 42.63 7.77
N ASP A 139 27.65 43.47 8.67
CA ASP A 139 27.03 43.68 9.99
C ASP A 139 25.60 44.19 9.81
N THR A 140 24.63 43.55 10.45
CA THR A 140 23.21 43.89 10.27
C THR A 140 22.38 43.62 11.53
N LEU A 141 21.16 44.17 11.59
CA LEU A 141 20.19 43.91 12.65
C LEU A 141 19.10 42.96 12.16
N LEU A 142 19.12 41.71 12.64
CA LEU A 142 18.05 40.75 12.39
C LEU A 142 16.77 41.20 13.12
N ALA A 143 15.67 41.27 12.36
CA ALA A 143 14.38 41.80 12.81
C ALA A 143 14.47 43.20 13.45
N GLY A 144 15.48 44.00 13.07
CA GLY A 144 15.74 45.32 13.65
C GLY A 144 16.16 45.30 15.12
N LYS A 145 16.49 44.13 15.69
CA LYS A 145 16.70 43.94 17.13
C LYS A 145 18.03 43.27 17.48
N PHE A 146 18.42 42.24 16.74
CA PHE A 146 19.57 41.41 17.10
C PHE A 146 20.74 41.70 16.16
N LEU A 147 21.84 42.20 16.70
CA LEU A 147 23.07 42.41 15.93
C LEU A 147 23.64 41.06 15.49
N VAL A 148 23.86 40.91 14.19
CA VAL A 148 24.56 39.80 13.56
C VAL A 148 25.76 40.36 12.82
N ARG A 149 26.95 39.85 13.12
CA ARG A 149 28.19 40.33 12.50
C ARG A 149 28.38 39.70 11.12
N LYS A 150 29.15 40.37 10.26
CA LYS A 150 29.61 39.81 9.00
C LYS A 150 30.29 38.46 9.21
N GLY A 151 29.87 37.46 8.43
CA GLY A 151 30.36 36.08 8.51
C GLY A 151 29.84 35.28 9.70
N GLU A 152 28.98 35.86 10.54
CA GLU A 152 28.35 35.12 11.64
C GLU A 152 27.26 34.20 11.08
N PRO A 153 27.32 32.88 11.37
CA PRO A 153 26.34 31.93 10.86
C PRO A 153 25.04 31.98 11.67
N ILE A 154 23.91 32.04 10.97
CA ILE A 154 22.56 31.90 11.51
C ILE A 154 21.97 30.60 10.96
N THR A 155 21.43 29.76 11.84
CA THR A 155 20.74 28.54 11.43
C THR A 155 19.22 28.71 11.51
N ALA A 156 18.55 28.51 10.38
CA ALA A 156 17.10 28.42 10.32
C ALA A 156 16.67 26.99 10.67
N LEU A 157 16.07 26.81 11.86
CA LEU A 157 15.62 25.50 12.35
C LEU A 157 14.20 25.20 11.85
N LEU A 158 14.11 24.48 10.73
CA LEU A 158 12.85 24.15 10.06
C LEU A 158 11.94 23.27 10.92
N THR A 159 12.51 22.33 11.68
CA THR A 159 11.75 21.45 12.59
C THR A 159 10.95 22.18 13.67
N LYS A 160 11.29 23.45 13.95
CA LYS A 160 10.52 24.32 14.84
C LYS A 160 9.69 25.33 14.07
N ALA A 161 10.27 25.97 13.06
CA ALA A 161 9.56 26.97 12.27
C ALA A 161 8.31 26.41 11.58
N HIS A 162 8.35 25.16 11.12
CA HIS A 162 7.20 24.49 10.48
C HIS A 162 6.12 24.04 11.47
N LEU A 163 6.37 24.15 12.78
CA LEU A 163 5.43 23.83 13.86
C LEU A 163 5.00 25.08 14.64
N ASP A 164 5.30 26.28 14.13
CA ASP A 164 4.98 27.53 14.82
C ASP A 164 3.44 27.72 14.91
N PRO A 165 2.85 27.74 16.12
CA PRO A 165 1.40 27.89 16.28
C PRO A 165 0.88 29.26 15.85
N VAL A 166 1.74 30.29 15.73
CA VAL A 166 1.35 31.58 15.16
C VAL A 166 0.95 31.44 13.70
N VAL A 167 1.63 30.55 12.97
CA VAL A 167 1.35 30.28 11.55
C VAL A 167 0.31 29.18 11.40
N PHE A 168 0.53 28.06 12.11
CA PHE A 168 -0.19 26.82 11.86
C PHE A 168 -1.27 26.53 12.90
N GLY A 169 -1.53 27.42 13.87
CA GLY A 169 -2.56 27.25 14.89
C GLY A 169 -2.14 26.35 16.05
N GLU A 170 -3.01 26.21 17.06
CA GLU A 170 -2.73 25.41 18.26
C GLU A 170 -2.53 23.91 17.95
N ASP A 171 -3.17 23.42 16.88
CA ASP A 171 -3.06 22.06 16.36
C ASP A 171 -1.85 21.87 15.43
N ALA A 172 -0.83 22.74 15.50
CA ALA A 172 0.36 22.71 14.63
C ALA A 172 1.13 21.39 14.70
N THR A 173 1.04 20.61 15.77
CA THR A 173 1.75 19.32 15.86
C THR A 173 0.95 18.15 15.28
N GLU A 174 -0.32 18.37 14.93
CA GLU A 174 -1.19 17.35 14.35
C GLU A 174 -0.97 17.19 12.84
N PHE A 175 -1.19 15.97 12.34
CA PHE A 175 -1.16 15.69 10.91
C PHE A 175 -2.52 15.96 10.28
N LYS A 176 -2.64 17.10 9.59
CA LYS A 176 -3.90 17.56 9.01
C LYS A 176 -3.69 18.06 7.58
N PRO A 177 -3.71 17.16 6.58
CA PRO A 177 -3.46 17.53 5.18
C PRO A 177 -4.36 18.64 4.65
N GLU A 178 -5.58 18.79 5.16
CA GLU A 178 -6.50 19.85 4.79
C GLU A 178 -5.92 21.26 5.05
N ARG A 179 -4.98 21.41 5.99
CA ARG A 179 -4.20 22.65 6.22
C ARG A 179 -3.34 23.03 5.01
N MET A 180 -2.97 22.02 4.21
CA MET A 180 -2.08 22.09 3.07
C MET A 180 -2.81 21.90 1.73
N SER A 181 -4.14 22.04 1.71
CA SER A 181 -4.89 22.21 0.45
C SER A 181 -4.31 23.38 -0.34
N ASP A 182 -4.44 23.36 -1.68
CA ASP A 182 -3.85 24.41 -2.52
C ASP A 182 -4.26 25.81 -2.08
N GLU A 183 -5.56 26.04 -1.85
CA GLU A 183 -6.09 27.32 -1.36
C GLU A 183 -5.51 27.72 0.01
N ASN A 184 -5.48 26.79 0.98
CA ASN A 184 -4.95 27.09 2.31
C ASN A 184 -3.44 27.32 2.28
N PHE A 185 -2.71 26.56 1.46
CA PHE A 185 -1.27 26.70 1.31
C PHE A 185 -0.92 28.06 0.69
N GLU A 186 -1.65 28.49 -0.34
CA GLU A 186 -1.50 29.82 -0.94
C GLU A 186 -1.80 30.93 0.07
N ARG A 187 -2.91 30.81 0.81
CA ARG A 187 -3.29 31.75 1.86
C ARG A 187 -2.21 31.85 2.94
N LEU A 188 -1.73 30.73 3.47
CA LEU A 188 -0.68 30.69 4.50
C LEU A 188 0.62 31.35 4.01
N ASN A 189 1.05 31.11 2.77
CA ASN A 189 2.26 31.74 2.23
C ASN A 189 2.10 33.26 2.01
N LYS A 190 0.87 33.74 1.83
CA LYS A 190 0.58 35.18 1.72
C LYS A 190 0.55 35.86 3.09
N GLU A 191 -0.13 35.26 4.06
CA GLU A 191 -0.23 35.78 5.43
C GLU A 191 1.10 35.67 6.18
N PHE A 192 1.81 34.56 6.00
CA PHE A 192 3.09 34.25 6.64
C PHE A 192 4.13 33.86 5.59
N PRO A 193 4.71 34.86 4.87
CA PRO A 193 5.74 34.59 3.89
C PRO A 193 6.89 33.77 4.46
N ASN A 194 7.35 32.78 3.70
CA ASN A 194 8.45 31.88 4.07
C ASN A 194 8.16 30.89 5.21
N CYS A 195 6.90 30.67 5.59
CA CYS A 195 6.56 29.75 6.68
C CYS A 195 6.76 28.26 6.35
N TRP A 196 6.84 27.89 5.06
CA TRP A 196 7.08 26.51 4.63
C TRP A 196 8.31 26.45 3.70
N LYS A 197 9.38 25.81 4.18
CA LYS A 197 10.74 25.86 3.60
C LYS A 197 11.51 24.53 3.56
N PRO A 198 10.87 23.35 3.36
CA PRO A 198 11.60 22.07 3.32
C PRO A 198 12.59 21.98 2.15
N PHE A 199 12.46 22.84 1.13
CA PHE A 199 13.34 22.91 -0.03
C PHE A 199 14.32 24.10 0.01
N GLY A 200 14.57 24.70 1.18
CA GLY A 200 15.52 25.79 1.33
C GLY A 200 15.03 27.13 0.79
N ASN A 201 15.96 28.02 0.40
CA ASN A 201 15.65 29.42 0.11
C ASN A 201 16.38 30.02 -1.10
N GLY A 202 15.65 30.80 -1.90
CA GLY A 202 16.19 31.66 -2.97
C GLY A 202 17.04 30.91 -4.00
N LYS A 203 18.14 31.52 -4.46
CA LYS A 203 19.07 30.93 -5.45
C LYS A 203 19.75 29.64 -4.99
N ARG A 204 19.70 29.33 -3.69
CA ARG A 204 20.27 28.11 -3.09
C ARG A 204 19.19 27.12 -2.66
N ALA A 205 17.94 27.34 -3.07
CA ALA A 205 16.87 26.36 -2.88
C ALA A 205 17.21 25.06 -3.62
N CYS A 206 16.56 23.97 -3.20
CA CYS A 206 16.75 22.65 -3.77
C CYS A 206 16.42 22.67 -5.28
N ILE A 207 17.45 22.51 -6.12
CA ILE A 207 17.31 22.38 -7.57
C ILE A 207 16.51 21.12 -7.96
N GLY A 208 16.57 20.07 -7.12
CA GLY A 208 15.84 18.82 -7.31
C GLY A 208 14.37 18.87 -6.90
N ARG A 209 13.85 20.00 -6.39
CA ARG A 209 12.46 20.09 -5.89
C ARG A 209 11.42 19.58 -6.90
N PRO A 210 11.42 19.98 -8.19
CA PRO A 210 10.44 19.49 -9.15
C PRO A 210 10.55 17.98 -9.37
N PHE A 211 11.78 17.44 -9.41
CA PHE A 211 12.03 16.01 -9.57
C PHE A 211 11.51 15.22 -8.37
N ALA A 212 11.91 15.61 -7.15
CA ALA A 212 11.50 14.95 -5.92
C ALA A 212 9.97 15.01 -5.73
N TRP A 213 9.34 16.14 -6.10
CA TRP A 213 7.89 16.28 -6.03
C TRP A 213 7.17 15.33 -7.00
N GLN A 214 7.63 15.28 -8.25
CA GLN A 214 7.06 14.39 -9.26
C GLN A 214 7.29 12.92 -8.91
N GLU A 215 8.48 12.57 -8.43
CA GLU A 215 8.83 11.23 -7.95
C GLU A 215 7.93 10.83 -6.78
N ALA A 216 7.78 11.67 -5.76
CA ALA A 216 6.93 11.37 -4.62
C ALA A 216 5.47 11.16 -5.02
N LEU A 217 4.91 12.01 -5.88
CA LEU A 217 3.55 11.84 -6.41
C LEU A 217 3.40 10.53 -7.19
N LEU A 218 4.37 10.20 -8.05
CA LEU A 218 4.36 8.98 -8.84
C LEU A 218 4.46 7.74 -7.94
N CYS A 219 5.36 7.73 -6.97
CA CYS A 219 5.51 6.65 -6.00
C CYS A 219 4.23 6.45 -5.19
N MET A 220 3.65 7.53 -4.67
CA MET A 220 2.37 7.47 -3.94
C MET A 220 1.26 6.89 -4.81
N ALA A 221 1.10 7.38 -6.05
CA ALA A 221 0.12 6.87 -6.99
C ALA A 221 0.34 5.38 -7.31
N MET A 222 1.58 4.98 -7.62
CA MET A 222 1.93 3.58 -7.93
C MET A 222 1.67 2.65 -6.75
N LEU A 223 2.07 3.05 -5.55
CA LEU A 223 1.93 2.21 -4.36
C LEU A 223 0.47 2.08 -3.96
N PHE A 224 -0.28 3.19 -3.89
CA PHE A 224 -1.69 3.14 -3.52
C PHE A 224 -2.58 2.53 -4.61
N GLN A 225 -2.20 2.60 -5.89
CA GLN A 225 -2.91 1.88 -6.96
C GLN A 225 -2.84 0.36 -6.79
N ASN A 226 -1.74 -0.16 -6.24
CA ASN A 226 -1.46 -1.59 -6.27
C ASN A 226 -1.48 -2.28 -4.90
N PHE A 227 -1.35 -1.55 -3.79
CA PHE A 227 -1.20 -2.13 -2.47
C PHE A 227 -2.06 -1.46 -1.40
N ASN A 228 -2.56 -2.28 -0.47
CA ASN A 228 -3.04 -1.89 0.84
C ASN A 228 -1.89 -2.04 1.84
N PHE A 229 -1.71 -1.07 2.73
CA PHE A 229 -0.61 -1.05 3.69
C PHE A 229 -1.13 -1.14 5.12
N THR A 230 -0.40 -1.85 5.97
CA THR A 230 -0.58 -1.85 7.43
C THR A 230 0.76 -1.73 8.12
N MET A 231 0.80 -1.20 9.35
CA MET A 231 2.03 -1.22 10.13
C MET A 231 2.40 -2.68 10.44
N ALA A 232 3.68 -3.02 10.32
CA ALA A 232 4.14 -4.37 10.69
C ALA A 232 3.97 -4.59 12.22
N ASP A 233 4.22 -3.54 13.00
CA ASP A 233 3.94 -3.44 14.42
C ASP A 233 2.90 -2.31 14.66
N PRO A 234 1.65 -2.62 15.04
CA PRO A 234 0.62 -1.62 15.32
C PRO A 234 0.97 -0.64 16.46
N SER A 235 1.85 -1.07 17.37
CA SER A 235 2.28 -0.30 18.54
C SER A 235 3.46 0.63 18.25
N TYR A 236 4.06 0.55 17.05
CA TYR A 236 5.20 1.38 16.67
C TYR A 236 4.88 2.86 16.87
N ASN A 237 5.74 3.54 17.61
CA ASN A 237 5.73 4.98 17.80
C ASN A 237 6.96 5.57 17.10
N LEU A 238 6.81 6.75 16.52
CA LEU A 238 7.88 7.37 15.75
C LEU A 238 9.13 7.59 16.60
N GLU A 239 10.20 6.88 16.25
CA GLU A 239 11.56 7.19 16.67
C GLU A 239 12.30 7.80 15.47
N ILE A 240 12.92 8.95 15.65
CA ILE A 240 13.66 9.63 14.58
C ILE A 240 15.12 9.17 14.63
N GLN A 241 15.62 8.64 13.51
CA GLN A 241 17.05 8.45 13.30
C GLN A 241 17.61 9.68 12.58
N GLU A 242 18.58 10.32 13.22
CA GLU A 242 19.26 11.50 12.68
C GLU A 242 20.64 11.11 12.13
N THR A 243 20.93 11.57 10.91
CA THR A 243 22.22 11.45 10.23
C THR A 243 22.55 12.79 9.56
N MET A 244 22.82 12.82 8.25
CA MET A 244 22.76 14.06 7.47
C MET A 244 21.30 14.50 7.26
N THR A 245 20.38 13.54 7.14
CA THR A 245 18.93 13.75 7.10
C THR A 245 18.25 13.05 8.27
N ILE A 246 16.93 13.17 8.35
CA ILE A 246 16.10 12.42 9.30
C ILE A 246 15.24 11.36 8.61
N LYS A 247 14.94 10.26 9.31
CA LYS A 247 14.02 9.19 8.87
C LYS A 247 13.39 8.47 10.06
N PRO A 248 12.22 7.83 9.89
CA PRO A 248 11.65 6.97 10.91
C PRO A 248 12.54 5.72 11.09
N LYS A 249 13.08 5.53 12.29
CA LYS A 249 13.98 4.43 12.62
C LYS A 249 13.22 3.12 12.67
N ALA A 250 13.67 2.12 11.92
CA ALA A 250 13.10 0.77 11.94
C ALA A 250 11.57 0.72 11.73
N PHE A 251 11.04 1.63 10.91
CA PHE A 251 9.63 1.61 10.53
C PHE A 251 9.38 0.59 9.41
N TYR A 252 8.60 -0.44 9.73
CA TYR A 252 8.26 -1.51 8.79
C TYR A 252 6.75 -1.53 8.51
N MET A 253 6.40 -1.90 7.28
CA MET A 253 5.02 -2.02 6.81
C MET A 253 4.81 -3.38 6.15
N LYS A 254 3.58 -3.87 6.22
CA LYS A 254 3.10 -4.98 5.39
C LYS A 254 2.35 -4.40 4.20
N ALA A 255 2.61 -4.92 3.00
CA ALA A 255 1.92 -4.55 1.78
C ALA A 255 1.12 -5.76 1.28
N LYS A 256 -0.19 -5.60 1.12
CA LYS A 256 -1.08 -6.59 0.51
C LYS A 256 -1.50 -6.09 -0.87
N LEU A 257 -1.36 -6.92 -1.90
CA LEU A 257 -1.83 -6.57 -3.24
C LEU A 257 -3.33 -6.24 -3.22
N ARG A 258 -3.71 -5.21 -3.99
CA ARG A 258 -5.10 -4.83 -4.21
C ARG A 258 -5.68 -5.62 -5.37
N HIS A 259 -7.01 -5.65 -5.45
CA HIS A 259 -7.75 -6.21 -6.58
C HIS A 259 -7.47 -7.69 -6.83
N GLU A 260 -7.17 -8.46 -5.77
CA GLU A 260 -6.95 -9.91 -5.85
C GLU A 260 -5.84 -10.31 -6.82
N MET A 261 -4.93 -9.39 -7.13
CA MET A 261 -3.81 -9.66 -8.02
C MET A 261 -2.80 -10.57 -7.36
N THR A 262 -2.27 -11.49 -8.15
CA THR A 262 -1.02 -12.18 -7.85
C THR A 262 0.19 -11.26 -8.16
N PRO A 263 1.35 -11.48 -7.51
CA PRO A 263 2.58 -10.75 -7.84
C PRO A 263 2.95 -10.86 -9.33
N THR A 264 2.71 -12.02 -9.94
CA THR A 264 2.98 -12.30 -11.35
C THR A 264 2.10 -11.46 -12.28
N GLU A 265 0.82 -11.30 -11.97
CA GLU A 265 -0.09 -10.44 -12.75
C GLU A 265 0.32 -8.97 -12.66
N LEU A 266 0.78 -8.53 -11.49
CA LEU A 266 1.30 -7.17 -11.34
C LEU A 266 2.59 -6.97 -12.15
N GLU A 267 3.53 -7.91 -12.09
CA GLU A 267 4.76 -7.88 -12.88
C GLU A 267 4.46 -7.78 -14.37
N GLN A 268 3.54 -8.61 -14.88
CA GLN A 268 3.12 -8.58 -16.28
C GLN A 268 2.49 -7.25 -16.68
N ALA A 269 1.65 -6.68 -15.80
CA ALA A 269 1.03 -5.38 -16.02
C ALA A 269 2.05 -4.25 -16.08
N LEU A 270 3.02 -4.24 -15.15
CA LEU A 270 4.09 -3.23 -15.10
C LEU A 270 5.07 -3.35 -16.26
N ALA A 271 5.36 -4.57 -16.72
CA ALA A 271 6.22 -4.82 -17.89
C ALA A 271 5.59 -4.34 -19.22
N GLY A 272 4.37 -3.79 -19.20
CA GLY A 272 3.66 -3.36 -20.40
C GLY A 272 3.25 -4.52 -21.31
N LYS A 273 3.40 -5.77 -20.85
CA LYS A 273 2.97 -6.98 -21.56
C LYS A 273 1.46 -7.22 -21.40
N VAL A 274 0.81 -6.51 -20.49
CA VAL A 274 -0.64 -6.35 -20.45
C VAL A 274 -1.05 -5.16 -21.32
N GLY A 275 -0.55 -5.16 -22.55
CA GLY A 275 -1.11 -4.39 -23.65
C GLY A 275 -1.89 -5.36 -24.53
N GLU A 276 -3.02 -5.86 -24.02
CA GLU A 276 -4.22 -6.35 -24.76
C GLU A 276 -5.13 -7.28 -23.92
N THR A 277 -4.69 -7.85 -22.79
CA THR A 277 -5.52 -8.82 -22.04
C THR A 277 -6.38 -8.27 -20.90
N ILE A 278 -6.29 -6.97 -20.55
CA ILE A 278 -7.25 -6.33 -19.62
C ILE A 278 -8.37 -5.56 -20.36
N HIS A 279 -8.26 -5.38 -21.68
CA HIS A 279 -9.37 -4.91 -22.51
C HIS A 279 -10.01 -6.00 -23.40
N HIS A 280 -9.46 -7.23 -23.44
CA HIS A 280 -10.07 -8.41 -24.07
C HIS A 280 -9.84 -9.70 -23.22
N ALA A 281 -10.34 -9.69 -21.97
CA ALA A 281 -10.71 -10.93 -21.26
C ALA A 281 -12.14 -10.87 -20.68
N VAL A 282 -12.87 -9.78 -21.00
CA VAL A 282 -14.35 -9.66 -20.93
C VAL A 282 -14.96 -9.80 -22.33
N ALA A 283 -14.15 -10.01 -23.37
CA ALA A 283 -14.59 -10.35 -24.71
C ALA A 283 -13.47 -11.17 -25.38
N VAL A 284 -13.84 -12.26 -26.08
CA VAL A 284 -12.94 -13.16 -26.82
C VAL A 284 -12.19 -14.24 -25.99
N ASN A 285 -12.90 -14.89 -25.07
CA ASN A 285 -12.82 -16.36 -24.93
C ASN A 285 -14.20 -17.02 -24.72
N ASP A 286 -15.26 -16.24 -24.99
CA ASP A 286 -16.66 -16.67 -25.02
C ASP A 286 -17.03 -17.58 -26.20
N ALA A 287 -16.09 -17.95 -27.07
CA ALA A 287 -16.40 -18.76 -28.25
C ALA A 287 -15.94 -20.23 -28.19
N LYS A 288 -15.16 -20.64 -27.17
CA LYS A 288 -14.83 -22.07 -26.97
C LYS A 288 -14.88 -22.56 -25.51
N ALA A 289 -14.97 -21.68 -24.52
CA ALA A 289 -15.28 -22.06 -23.13
C ALA A 289 -16.77 -21.93 -22.78
N SER A 290 -17.58 -21.26 -23.61
CA SER A 290 -19.03 -21.10 -23.39
C SER A 290 -19.87 -22.33 -23.76
N ALA A 291 -19.25 -23.42 -24.22
CA ALA A 291 -19.95 -24.68 -24.47
C ALA A 291 -19.99 -25.62 -23.25
N ASN A 292 -19.25 -25.35 -22.16
CA ASN A 292 -19.19 -26.24 -20.99
C ASN A 292 -19.50 -25.60 -19.61
N SER A 293 -19.71 -24.29 -19.49
CA SER A 293 -19.88 -23.62 -18.18
C SER A 293 -21.26 -23.74 -17.51
N ILE A 294 -22.19 -24.51 -18.10
CA ILE A 294 -23.56 -24.66 -17.56
C ILE A 294 -23.75 -25.96 -16.76
N LYS A 295 -22.81 -26.93 -16.84
CA LYS A 295 -23.06 -28.31 -16.37
C LYS A 295 -22.75 -28.61 -14.88
N GLY A 296 -22.27 -27.65 -14.09
CA GLY A 296 -21.94 -27.88 -12.67
C GLY A 296 -23.13 -27.71 -11.71
N LYS A 297 -23.24 -28.58 -10.69
CA LYS A 297 -24.27 -28.45 -9.64
C LYS A 297 -24.03 -27.18 -8.79
N PRO A 298 -25.08 -26.43 -8.40
CA PRO A 298 -24.90 -25.17 -7.70
C PRO A 298 -24.28 -25.38 -6.32
N LEU A 299 -23.39 -24.46 -5.92
CA LEU A 299 -22.74 -24.38 -4.61
C LEU A 299 -22.80 -22.92 -4.14
N ALA A 300 -23.01 -22.69 -2.84
CA ALA A 300 -22.89 -21.38 -2.23
C ALA A 300 -21.71 -21.37 -1.26
N VAL A 301 -20.87 -20.34 -1.35
CA VAL A 301 -19.71 -20.16 -0.49
C VAL A 301 -19.83 -18.80 0.21
N PHE A 302 -19.79 -18.80 1.54
CA PHE A 302 -19.86 -17.59 2.34
C PHE A 302 -18.63 -17.46 3.23
N TYR A 303 -18.17 -16.22 3.44
CA TYR A 303 -16.96 -15.98 4.23
C TYR A 303 -17.09 -14.86 5.27
N GLY A 304 -16.47 -15.06 6.43
CA GLY A 304 -16.25 -14.02 7.43
C GLY A 304 -14.76 -13.70 7.56
N SER A 305 -14.33 -12.48 7.22
CA SER A 305 -12.91 -12.10 7.22
C SER A 305 -12.66 -10.61 7.46
N ASN A 306 -11.76 -10.27 8.40
CA ASN A 306 -11.22 -8.91 8.55
C ASN A 306 -9.88 -8.76 7.81
N SER A 307 -9.03 -9.79 7.82
CA SER A 307 -7.74 -9.80 7.12
C SER A 307 -7.84 -10.23 5.65
N GLY A 308 -8.98 -10.79 5.24
CA GLY A 308 -9.24 -11.36 3.91
C GLY A 308 -8.72 -12.79 3.71
N THR A 309 -8.26 -13.47 4.76
CA THR A 309 -7.79 -14.86 4.65
C THR A 309 -8.93 -15.82 4.30
N CYS A 310 -10.04 -15.79 5.05
CA CYS A 310 -11.21 -16.62 4.77
C CYS A 310 -11.89 -16.27 3.44
N GLU A 311 -11.79 -15.01 3.01
CA GLU A 311 -12.25 -14.57 1.68
C GLU A 311 -11.44 -15.24 0.56
N ALA A 312 -10.12 -15.25 0.67
CA ALA A 312 -9.25 -15.92 -0.30
C ALA A 312 -9.52 -17.43 -0.36
N LEU A 313 -9.73 -18.08 0.79
CA LEU A 313 -10.09 -19.51 0.84
C LEU A 313 -11.48 -19.77 0.21
N ALA A 314 -12.44 -18.86 0.38
CA ALA A 314 -13.76 -18.98 -0.24
C ALA A 314 -13.71 -18.82 -1.77
N GLN A 315 -12.90 -17.87 -2.25
CA GLN A 315 -12.66 -17.73 -3.68
C GLN A 315 -11.94 -18.94 -4.28
N ARG A 316 -11.03 -19.56 -3.52
CA ARG A 316 -10.38 -20.81 -3.93
C ARG A 316 -11.39 -21.94 -4.14
N VAL A 317 -12.24 -22.22 -3.15
CA VAL A 317 -13.32 -23.22 -3.28
C VAL A 317 -14.17 -22.95 -4.50
N ALA A 318 -14.47 -21.68 -4.77
CA ALA A 318 -15.26 -21.31 -5.94
C ALA A 318 -14.53 -21.52 -7.27
N ALA A 319 -13.23 -21.26 -7.31
CA ALA A 319 -12.38 -21.46 -8.49
C ALA A 319 -12.16 -22.95 -8.78
N ASP A 320 -12.08 -23.78 -7.74
CA ASP A 320 -11.87 -25.23 -7.86
C ASP A 320 -13.18 -26.00 -8.09
N ALA A 321 -14.33 -25.47 -7.66
CA ALA A 321 -15.65 -26.10 -7.84
C ALA A 321 -15.92 -26.70 -9.25
N PRO A 322 -15.61 -26.02 -10.37
CA PRO A 322 -15.82 -26.58 -11.72
C PRO A 322 -15.05 -27.87 -11.98
N ARG A 323 -13.84 -28.04 -11.41
CA ARG A 323 -13.03 -29.25 -11.54
C ARG A 323 -13.67 -30.45 -10.84
N HIS A 324 -14.52 -30.19 -9.85
CA HIS A 324 -15.20 -31.20 -9.06
C HIS A 324 -16.67 -31.40 -9.42
N GLY A 325 -17.13 -30.82 -10.54
CA GLY A 325 -18.52 -30.96 -11.02
C GLY A 325 -19.52 -29.98 -10.39
N PHE A 326 -19.03 -28.97 -9.69
CA PHE A 326 -19.84 -27.93 -9.05
C PHE A 326 -19.67 -26.57 -9.72
N ARG A 327 -20.54 -25.63 -9.38
CA ARG A 327 -20.44 -24.23 -9.77
C ARG A 327 -20.78 -23.36 -8.58
N ALA A 328 -19.82 -22.55 -8.13
CA ALA A 328 -20.09 -21.52 -7.13
C ALA A 328 -21.03 -20.45 -7.73
N THR A 329 -22.28 -20.52 -7.31
CA THR A 329 -23.35 -19.59 -7.70
C THR A 329 -23.44 -18.38 -6.78
N THR A 330 -22.78 -18.44 -5.62
CA THR A 330 -22.72 -17.38 -4.63
C THR A 330 -21.36 -17.44 -3.96
N ILE A 331 -20.66 -16.32 -3.94
CA ILE A 331 -19.42 -16.09 -3.20
C ILE A 331 -19.60 -14.72 -2.57
N ALA A 332 -19.80 -14.67 -1.27
CA ALA A 332 -20.18 -13.42 -0.62
C ALA A 332 -19.75 -13.39 0.85
N PRO A 333 -19.63 -12.20 1.45
CA PRO A 333 -19.55 -12.06 2.89
C PRO A 333 -20.67 -12.81 3.60
N LEU A 334 -20.39 -13.35 4.78
CA LEU A 334 -21.35 -14.16 5.52
C LEU A 334 -22.60 -13.36 5.92
N ASP A 335 -22.46 -12.05 6.11
CA ASP A 335 -23.59 -11.15 6.32
C ASP A 335 -24.61 -11.11 5.18
N ASP A 336 -24.21 -11.44 3.94
CA ASP A 336 -25.14 -11.51 2.80
C ASP A 336 -26.05 -12.74 2.87
N ALA A 337 -25.67 -13.76 3.65
CA ALA A 337 -26.50 -14.92 3.95
C ALA A 337 -27.57 -14.63 5.02
N ASN A 338 -27.54 -13.45 5.66
CA ASN A 338 -28.50 -13.06 6.68
C ASN A 338 -29.93 -13.14 6.12
N GLN A 339 -30.77 -13.97 6.74
CA GLN A 339 -32.15 -14.26 6.30
C GLN A 339 -32.28 -14.92 4.91
N LYS A 340 -31.17 -15.29 4.27
CA LYS A 340 -31.12 -15.73 2.87
C LYS A 340 -30.23 -16.95 2.62
N VAL A 341 -30.02 -17.78 3.65
CA VAL A 341 -29.24 -19.02 3.51
C VAL A 341 -29.92 -19.94 2.50
N PRO A 342 -29.23 -20.36 1.41
CA PRO A 342 -29.80 -21.26 0.41
C PRO A 342 -30.19 -22.61 1.02
N LYS A 343 -31.33 -23.16 0.59
CA LYS A 343 -31.83 -24.48 0.99
C LYS A 343 -31.80 -25.51 -0.13
N ASP A 344 -31.52 -25.07 -1.36
CA ASP A 344 -31.57 -25.86 -2.59
C ASP A 344 -30.17 -26.32 -3.06
N ARG A 345 -29.11 -25.93 -2.35
CA ARG A 345 -27.72 -26.21 -2.71
C ARG A 345 -26.83 -26.32 -1.46
N PRO A 346 -25.70 -27.04 -1.52
CA PRO A 346 -24.73 -27.07 -0.43
C PRO A 346 -24.16 -25.66 -0.13
N VAL A 347 -23.92 -25.42 1.16
CA VAL A 347 -23.36 -24.17 1.69
C VAL A 347 -22.01 -24.42 2.36
N VAL A 348 -20.95 -23.79 1.87
CA VAL A 348 -19.61 -23.82 2.49
C VAL A 348 -19.39 -22.49 3.19
N ILE A 349 -19.15 -22.53 4.50
CA ILE A 349 -18.90 -21.34 5.31
C ILE A 349 -17.44 -21.35 5.76
N ILE A 350 -16.71 -20.28 5.47
CA ILE A 350 -15.31 -20.14 5.90
C ILE A 350 -15.20 -18.88 6.76
N THR A 351 -14.91 -19.02 8.04
CA THR A 351 -14.93 -17.86 8.95
C THR A 351 -13.83 -17.93 10.01
N ALA A 352 -13.48 -16.78 10.55
CA ALA A 352 -12.47 -16.64 11.59
C ALA A 352 -13.08 -16.10 12.90
N SER A 353 -12.30 -16.11 13.98
CA SER A 353 -12.61 -15.35 15.21
C SER A 353 -11.59 -14.24 15.40
N TYR A 354 -12.05 -13.04 15.77
CA TYR A 354 -11.19 -11.91 16.11
C TYR A 354 -11.49 -11.51 17.55
N GLU A 355 -10.57 -11.84 18.48
CA GLU A 355 -10.78 -11.64 19.92
C GLU A 355 -12.09 -12.28 20.44
N GLY A 356 -12.47 -13.39 19.84
CA GLY A 356 -13.73 -14.09 20.12
C GLY A 356 -14.98 -13.47 19.50
N GLN A 357 -14.88 -12.34 18.81
CA GLN A 357 -15.97 -11.71 18.08
C GLN A 357 -16.00 -12.15 16.61
N PRO A 358 -17.18 -12.11 15.96
CA PRO A 358 -17.27 -12.37 14.53
C PRO A 358 -16.49 -11.33 13.73
N PRO A 359 -15.99 -11.71 12.53
CA PRO A 359 -15.51 -10.76 11.54
C PRO A 359 -16.57 -9.69 11.26
N SER A 360 -16.14 -8.47 10.88
CA SER A 360 -17.04 -7.33 10.68
C SER A 360 -18.08 -7.59 9.59
N ASN A 361 -17.74 -8.43 8.60
CA ASN A 361 -18.61 -8.85 7.49
C ASN A 361 -19.33 -10.20 7.72
N ALA A 362 -19.38 -10.64 8.99
CA ALA A 362 -20.11 -11.82 9.47
C ALA A 362 -20.91 -11.53 10.75
N ALA A 363 -20.86 -10.30 11.27
CA ALA A 363 -21.43 -9.93 12.56
C ALA A 363 -22.97 -9.92 12.52
N LEU A 364 -23.57 -9.46 11.42
CA LEU A 364 -25.02 -9.43 11.26
C LEU A 364 -25.58 -10.86 11.13
N PHE A 365 -24.89 -11.73 10.40
CA PHE A 365 -25.27 -13.13 10.28
C PHE A 365 -25.21 -13.85 11.61
N VAL A 366 -24.12 -13.69 12.36
CA VAL A 366 -23.95 -14.34 13.68
C VAL A 366 -25.02 -13.86 14.66
N ALA A 367 -25.24 -12.55 14.76
CA ALA A 367 -26.30 -12.01 15.61
C ALA A 367 -27.69 -12.51 15.19
N TRP A 368 -27.93 -12.65 13.89
CA TRP A 368 -29.19 -13.17 13.37
C TRP A 368 -29.40 -14.64 13.75
N ILE A 369 -28.45 -15.55 13.49
CA ILE A 369 -28.61 -16.97 13.82
C ILE A 369 -28.74 -17.20 15.33
N GLU A 370 -28.10 -16.39 16.18
CA GLU A 370 -28.26 -16.45 17.64
C GLU A 370 -29.65 -15.99 18.11
N SER A 371 -30.35 -15.17 17.31
CA SER A 371 -31.70 -14.67 17.63
C SER A 371 -32.83 -15.65 17.26
N LEU A 372 -32.54 -16.62 16.38
CA LEU A 372 -33.53 -17.58 15.88
C LEU A 372 -33.94 -18.60 16.95
N LYS A 373 -35.16 -19.12 16.83
CA LYS A 373 -35.76 -20.05 17.81
C LYS A 373 -36.56 -21.12 17.09
N GLY A 374 -36.01 -22.34 17.04
CA GLY A 374 -36.70 -23.49 16.46
C GLY A 374 -35.85 -24.23 15.45
N LYS A 375 -36.46 -24.56 14.30
CA LYS A 375 -35.85 -25.33 13.20
C LYS A 375 -35.73 -24.54 11.90
N GLU A 376 -35.43 -23.25 11.98
CA GLU A 376 -35.44 -22.34 10.83
C GLU A 376 -34.38 -22.69 9.76
N MET A 377 -33.32 -23.41 10.14
CA MET A 377 -32.27 -23.93 9.25
C MET A 377 -32.57 -25.34 8.72
N GLU A 378 -33.78 -25.85 8.92
CA GLU A 378 -34.22 -27.10 8.30
C GLU A 378 -34.06 -27.04 6.77
N ASN A 379 -33.50 -28.12 6.21
CA ASN A 379 -33.09 -28.29 4.81
C ASN A 379 -31.86 -27.50 4.35
N VAL A 380 -31.17 -26.77 5.24
CA VAL A 380 -29.85 -26.19 4.91
C VAL A 380 -28.79 -27.28 5.06
N ALA A 381 -28.09 -27.61 3.98
CA ALA A 381 -26.93 -28.50 4.03
C ALA A 381 -25.64 -27.66 4.05
N TYR A 382 -24.83 -27.78 5.10
CA TYR A 382 -23.68 -26.90 5.29
C TYR A 382 -22.42 -27.60 5.79
N THR A 383 -21.27 -26.97 5.61
CA THR A 383 -20.03 -27.27 6.33
C THR A 383 -19.31 -25.98 6.69
N VAL A 384 -18.52 -26.02 7.76
CA VAL A 384 -17.76 -24.86 8.26
C VAL A 384 -16.27 -25.20 8.28
N PHE A 385 -15.47 -24.30 7.72
CA PHE A 385 -14.02 -24.29 7.90
C PHE A 385 -13.61 -23.08 8.74
N GLY A 386 -12.99 -23.34 9.90
CA GLY A 386 -12.63 -22.34 10.89
C GLY A 386 -11.16 -21.94 10.86
N CYS A 387 -10.87 -20.66 10.66
CA CYS A 387 -9.54 -20.11 10.84
C CYS A 387 -9.37 -19.54 12.25
N GLY A 388 -8.23 -19.78 12.91
CA GLY A 388 -7.93 -19.23 14.24
C GLY A 388 -6.43 -19.18 14.52
N HIS A 389 -6.04 -18.66 15.67
CA HIS A 389 -4.66 -18.56 16.12
C HIS A 389 -4.58 -18.95 17.61
N HIS A 390 -3.78 -19.96 17.99
CA HIS A 390 -3.81 -20.52 19.35
C HIS A 390 -3.40 -19.55 20.47
N ASP A 391 -2.64 -18.49 20.17
CA ASP A 391 -2.31 -17.42 21.14
C ASP A 391 -3.56 -16.83 21.82
N TRP A 392 -4.73 -16.94 21.19
CA TRP A 392 -6.01 -16.53 21.75
C TRP A 392 -6.73 -17.70 22.42
N VAL A 393 -6.08 -18.33 23.41
CA VAL A 393 -6.50 -19.59 24.05
C VAL A 393 -7.98 -19.60 24.49
N GLN A 394 -8.49 -18.50 25.04
CA GLN A 394 -9.88 -18.42 25.53
C GLN A 394 -10.93 -18.27 24.42
N THR A 395 -10.53 -17.83 23.22
CA THR A 395 -11.43 -17.49 22.11
C THR A 395 -11.11 -18.25 20.82
N PHE A 396 -10.21 -19.24 20.90
CA PHE A 396 -9.73 -20.03 19.78
C PHE A 396 -10.86 -20.76 19.05
N HIS A 397 -11.07 -20.36 17.79
CA HIS A 397 -12.18 -20.78 16.93
C HIS A 397 -13.58 -20.56 17.51
N ARG A 398 -13.78 -19.59 18.43
CA ARG A 398 -15.10 -19.34 19.05
C ARG A 398 -16.21 -19.16 18.02
N ILE A 399 -15.99 -18.35 17.00
CA ILE A 399 -17.01 -18.02 15.98
C ILE A 399 -17.25 -19.16 15.00
N PRO A 400 -16.25 -19.84 14.42
CA PRO A 400 -16.48 -21.07 13.66
C PRO A 400 -17.28 -22.11 14.45
N LYS A 401 -16.92 -22.36 15.71
CA LYS A 401 -17.64 -23.28 16.61
C LYS A 401 -19.07 -22.82 16.88
N LEU A 402 -19.27 -21.51 17.09
CA LEU A 402 -20.58 -20.91 17.32
C LEU A 402 -21.48 -21.08 16.09
N VAL A 403 -20.99 -20.72 14.89
CA VAL A 403 -21.75 -20.84 13.63
C VAL A 403 -22.11 -22.30 13.38
N ASP A 404 -21.14 -23.20 13.44
CA ASP A 404 -21.37 -24.63 13.20
C ASP A 404 -22.39 -25.23 14.17
N SER A 405 -22.19 -25.06 15.48
CA SER A 405 -23.11 -25.64 16.48
C SER A 405 -24.50 -24.99 16.48
N THR A 406 -24.61 -23.71 16.14
CA THR A 406 -25.89 -23.00 16.10
C THR A 406 -26.72 -23.42 14.88
N LEU A 407 -26.09 -23.57 13.71
CA LEU A 407 -26.78 -24.07 12.51
C LEU A 407 -27.31 -25.50 12.70
N GLU A 408 -26.56 -26.38 13.37
CA GLU A 408 -27.04 -27.72 13.74
C GLU A 408 -28.26 -27.67 14.67
N LYS A 409 -28.19 -26.86 15.74
CA LYS A 409 -29.30 -26.70 16.70
C LYS A 409 -30.58 -26.19 16.04
N LEU A 410 -30.44 -25.34 15.02
CA LEU A 410 -31.55 -24.80 14.22
C LEU A 410 -32.04 -25.76 13.12
N GLY A 411 -31.57 -27.02 13.11
CA GLY A 411 -32.05 -28.07 12.18
C GLY A 411 -31.26 -28.21 10.88
N GLY A 412 -30.12 -27.52 10.74
CA GLY A 412 -29.23 -27.66 9.58
C GLY A 412 -28.54 -29.02 9.54
N ASN A 413 -28.29 -29.53 8.33
CA ASN A 413 -27.67 -30.81 8.06
C ASN A 413 -26.17 -30.64 7.74
N ARG A 414 -25.28 -31.02 8.66
CA ARG A 414 -23.82 -31.01 8.40
C ARG A 414 -23.46 -31.97 7.27
N ILE A 415 -22.73 -31.45 6.28
CA ILE A 415 -22.10 -32.25 5.23
C ILE A 415 -20.82 -32.89 5.78
N LEU A 416 -20.03 -32.12 6.52
CA LEU A 416 -18.81 -32.53 7.19
C LEU A 416 -18.75 -31.93 8.61
N PRO A 417 -18.05 -32.57 9.55
CA PRO A 417 -17.69 -31.94 10.82
C PRO A 417 -16.91 -30.64 10.60
N LEU A 418 -16.98 -29.71 11.57
CA LEU A 418 -16.16 -28.50 11.60
C LEU A 418 -14.67 -28.87 11.44
N ALA A 419 -14.05 -28.39 10.39
CA ALA A 419 -12.60 -28.42 10.21
C ALA A 419 -11.99 -27.10 10.65
N THR A 420 -10.78 -27.13 11.18
CA THR A 420 -10.09 -25.93 11.65
C THR A 420 -8.62 -25.93 11.26
N THR A 421 -8.06 -24.73 11.13
CA THR A 421 -6.61 -24.51 10.99
C THR A 421 -6.14 -23.52 12.05
N ASP A 422 -4.86 -23.64 12.41
CA ASP A 422 -4.17 -22.73 13.31
C ASP A 422 -3.12 -21.92 12.55
N ALA A 423 -3.33 -20.61 12.50
CA ALA A 423 -2.43 -19.66 11.87
C ALA A 423 -1.02 -19.62 12.47
N ALA A 424 -0.83 -20.17 13.67
CA ALA A 424 0.45 -20.16 14.39
C ALA A 424 1.35 -21.36 14.06
N ASP A 425 0.79 -22.52 13.70
CA ASP A 425 1.54 -23.79 13.68
C ASP A 425 2.07 -24.19 12.29
N ARG A 426 1.59 -23.60 11.18
CA ARG A 426 2.05 -23.83 9.78
C ARG A 426 1.32 -22.95 8.74
N ASP A 427 1.64 -23.17 7.46
CA ASP A 427 0.95 -22.57 6.31
C ASP A 427 -0.53 -23.00 6.25
N MET A 428 -1.43 -22.12 6.69
CA MET A 428 -2.88 -22.32 6.69
C MET A 428 -3.46 -22.75 5.34
N PHE A 429 -2.82 -22.36 4.23
CA PHE A 429 -3.28 -22.74 2.90
C PHE A 429 -3.05 -24.22 2.62
N SER A 430 -1.99 -24.81 3.16
CA SER A 430 -1.72 -26.25 3.05
C SER A 430 -2.72 -27.09 3.85
N ASP A 431 -3.11 -26.65 5.05
CA ASP A 431 -4.16 -27.32 5.84
C ASP A 431 -5.53 -27.25 5.15
N PHE A 432 -5.81 -26.08 4.55
CA PHE A 432 -7.04 -25.89 3.79
C PHE A 432 -7.07 -26.76 2.54
N GLU A 433 -5.99 -26.80 1.76
CA GLU A 433 -5.83 -27.69 0.60
C GLU A 433 -6.06 -29.15 0.97
N ALA A 434 -5.45 -29.60 2.07
CA ALA A 434 -5.62 -30.96 2.55
C ALA A 434 -7.08 -31.26 2.93
N TRP A 435 -7.79 -30.31 3.54
CA TRP A 435 -9.22 -30.46 3.82
C TRP A 435 -10.07 -30.43 2.54
N GLU A 436 -9.73 -29.58 1.58
CA GLU A 436 -10.43 -29.46 0.30
C GLU A 436 -10.40 -30.78 -0.47
N ASP A 437 -9.19 -31.30 -0.70
CA ASP A 437 -8.93 -32.46 -1.53
C ASP A 437 -9.35 -33.77 -0.86
N ASN A 438 -9.09 -33.91 0.44
CA ASN A 438 -9.31 -35.17 1.15
C ASN A 438 -10.68 -35.25 1.83
N SER A 439 -11.42 -34.15 1.95
CA SER A 439 -12.70 -34.14 2.70
C SER A 439 -13.81 -33.40 1.97
N LEU A 440 -13.64 -32.11 1.64
CA LEU A 440 -14.71 -31.29 1.07
C LEU A 440 -15.22 -31.86 -0.25
N TRP A 441 -14.33 -32.00 -1.24
CA TRP A 441 -14.73 -32.44 -2.58
C TRP A 441 -15.28 -33.87 -2.59
N PRO A 442 -14.63 -34.87 -1.95
CA PRO A 442 -15.20 -36.21 -1.85
C PRO A 442 -16.60 -36.24 -1.23
N ALA A 443 -16.83 -35.51 -0.13
CA ALA A 443 -18.13 -35.51 0.54
C ALA A 443 -19.22 -34.83 -0.30
N LEU A 444 -18.89 -33.75 -1.00
CA LEU A 444 -19.82 -33.10 -1.92
C LEU A 444 -20.15 -34.03 -3.11
N GLN A 445 -19.15 -34.73 -3.66
CA GLN A 445 -19.36 -35.70 -4.75
C GLN A 445 -20.17 -36.92 -4.30
N GLU A 446 -19.96 -37.44 -3.09
CA GLU A 446 -20.76 -38.55 -2.58
C GLU A 446 -22.22 -38.14 -2.37
N LYS A 447 -22.44 -36.99 -1.73
CA LYS A 447 -23.79 -36.53 -1.35
C LYS A 447 -24.59 -35.95 -2.52
N TYR A 448 -23.90 -35.35 -3.50
CA TYR A 448 -24.52 -34.64 -4.61
C TYR A 448 -24.07 -35.11 -5.98
N GLY A 449 -23.19 -36.10 -6.12
CA GLY A 449 -22.48 -36.41 -7.38
C GLY A 449 -22.55 -37.87 -7.84
N ALA A 450 -23.57 -38.64 -7.47
CA ALA A 450 -23.85 -39.93 -8.12
C ALA A 450 -24.86 -39.75 -9.28
N GLU A 451 -24.35 -39.59 -10.50
CA GLU A 451 -24.94 -40.17 -11.71
C GLU A 451 -23.83 -40.33 -12.75
N ASP A 452 -23.35 -41.58 -12.87
CA ASP A 452 -22.54 -42.06 -13.98
C ASP A 452 -23.27 -41.77 -15.31
N SER A 453 -22.57 -41.15 -16.26
CA SER A 453 -22.89 -41.39 -17.67
C SER A 453 -22.18 -42.66 -18.11
N ALA A 454 -22.85 -43.78 -17.88
CA ALA A 454 -22.74 -44.98 -18.70
C ALA A 454 -23.42 -44.74 -20.06
N ASP A 455 -22.81 -45.26 -21.13
CA ASP A 455 -23.34 -45.59 -22.46
C ASP A 455 -24.28 -44.61 -23.20
N ALA A 456 -23.75 -43.96 -24.25
CA ALA A 456 -24.27 -43.97 -25.64
C ALA A 456 -23.44 -43.06 -26.56
#